data_AF-A0A1Q7LL10-F1
#
_entry.id   AF-A0A1Q7LL10-F1
#
_cell.length_a   1.000
_cell.length_b   1.000
_cell.length_c   1.000
_cell.angle_alpha   90.00
_cell.angle_beta   90.00
_cell.angle_gamma   90.00
#
_symmetry.space_group_name_H-M   'P 1'
#
loop_
_entity.id
_entity.type
_entity.pdbx_description
1 polymer ?
#
loop_
_entity_poly.entity_id
_entity_poly.type
_entity_poly.pdbx_seq_one_letter_code
_entity_poly.pdbx_strand_id
1 'polypeptide(L)'
;MKPKPGFLVVGLTVAFLEEFITQGVLKKNPAGWIIPTIIAFLPFLIVVRLISKRLDKRMVESHAVLAYYAIAGSIGLAVEWLLIGLSPWTNTSANPVLMLVFQFGIFSFWGSVAFAPKLLMDRRASVAQLRKWYRRCLPLGFASIYFVTFTASQQARFILGVGSVLATFILLNPFYFQYFRILGRSVGAGGMSPGSRDSTAMNSSNMYQAPRSSRDSTVSPFSTVAIVVPSFSSQCSGSP
;
A
#
# COMPACT_ATOMS: atom_id res chain seq x y z
N MET A 1 -15.97 -12.80 9.17
CA MET A 1 -15.13 -13.04 7.96
C MET A 1 -13.74 -13.48 8.42
N LYS A 2 -13.34 -14.74 8.17
CA LYS A 2 -11.98 -15.23 8.51
C LYS A 2 -10.92 -14.33 7.84
N PRO A 3 -9.84 -13.96 8.53
CA PRO A 3 -8.79 -13.15 7.92
C PRO A 3 -8.20 -13.93 6.74
N LYS A 4 -8.29 -13.39 5.52
CA LYS A 4 -7.50 -13.92 4.40
C LYS A 4 -6.03 -13.58 4.69
N PRO A 5 -5.16 -14.56 4.98
CA PRO A 5 -3.76 -14.31 5.32
C PRO A 5 -2.97 -13.78 4.12
N GLY A 6 -3.46 -14.04 2.90
CA GLY A 6 -2.78 -13.70 1.65
C GLY A 6 -2.39 -12.22 1.50
N PHE A 7 -3.11 -11.28 2.11
CA PHE A 7 -2.74 -9.86 2.04
C PHE A 7 -1.41 -9.60 2.76
N LEU A 8 -1.25 -10.14 3.98
CA LEU A 8 -0.03 -9.97 4.76
C LEU A 8 1.13 -10.74 4.11
N VAL A 9 0.86 -11.96 3.64
CA VAL A 9 1.88 -12.78 2.96
C VAL A 9 2.41 -12.06 1.73
N VAL A 10 1.54 -11.61 0.82
CA VAL A 10 1.98 -10.94 -0.42
C VAL A 10 2.71 -9.62 -0.12
N GLY A 11 2.18 -8.81 0.80
CA GLY A 11 2.84 -7.56 1.19
C GLY A 11 4.22 -7.80 1.80
N LEU A 12 4.32 -8.76 2.74
CA LEU A 12 5.60 -9.15 3.33
C LEU A 12 6.55 -9.71 2.29
N THR A 13 6.11 -10.55 1.35
CA THR A 13 7.00 -11.05 0.29
C THR A 13 7.63 -9.91 -0.51
N VAL A 14 6.86 -8.88 -0.86
CA VAL A 14 7.39 -7.69 -1.57
C VAL A 14 8.43 -6.97 -0.69
N ALA A 15 8.11 -6.73 0.58
CA ALA A 15 9.03 -6.08 1.51
C ALA A 15 10.32 -6.90 1.75
N PHE A 16 10.20 -8.21 1.93
CA PHE A 16 11.36 -9.10 2.14
C PHE A 16 12.29 -9.13 0.93
N LEU A 17 11.74 -9.18 -0.28
CA LEU A 17 12.55 -9.21 -1.49
C LEU A 17 13.33 -7.90 -1.68
N GLU A 18 12.76 -6.77 -1.26
CA GLU A 18 13.44 -5.47 -1.31
C GLU A 18 14.46 -5.35 -0.16
N GLU A 19 14.07 -5.63 1.08
CA GLU A 19 14.92 -5.49 2.27
C GLU A 19 16.13 -6.42 2.27
N PHE A 20 16.00 -7.60 1.66
CA PHE A 20 17.15 -8.46 1.42
C PHE A 20 18.23 -7.75 0.59
N ILE A 21 17.82 -7.01 -0.45
CA ILE A 21 18.77 -6.27 -1.28
C ILE A 21 19.32 -5.09 -0.48
N THR A 22 18.48 -4.25 0.10
CA THR A 22 18.94 -2.99 0.71
C THR A 22 19.67 -3.18 2.03
N GLN A 23 19.20 -4.06 2.92
CA GLN A 23 19.88 -4.31 4.20
C GLN A 23 20.81 -5.52 4.11
N GLY A 24 20.34 -6.63 3.52
CA GLY A 24 21.12 -7.86 3.44
C GLY A 24 22.37 -7.70 2.58
N VAL A 25 22.20 -7.22 1.34
CA VAL A 25 23.28 -7.12 0.34
C VAL A 25 24.01 -5.78 0.42
N LEU A 26 23.29 -4.66 0.28
CA LEU A 26 23.91 -3.33 0.15
C LEU A 26 24.54 -2.84 1.46
N LYS A 27 23.86 -3.04 2.59
CA LYS A 27 24.38 -2.73 3.93
C LYS A 27 25.17 -3.88 4.57
N LYS A 28 25.37 -4.99 3.84
CA LYS A 28 26.15 -6.16 4.29
C LYS A 28 25.67 -6.75 5.62
N ASN A 29 24.35 -6.81 5.83
CA ASN A 29 23.75 -7.40 7.04
C ASN A 29 22.95 -8.68 6.71
N PRO A 30 23.60 -9.79 6.29
CA PRO A 30 22.91 -10.96 5.75
C PRO A 30 22.08 -11.74 6.79
N ALA A 31 22.41 -11.64 8.08
CA ALA A 31 21.73 -12.36 9.16
C ALA A 31 20.72 -11.50 9.93
N GLY A 32 20.88 -10.17 9.92
CA GLY A 32 20.11 -9.26 10.78
C GLY A 32 19.03 -8.46 10.09
N TRP A 33 18.81 -8.62 8.77
CA TRP A 33 17.81 -7.83 8.04
C TRP A 33 16.36 -8.29 8.29
N ILE A 34 16.14 -9.58 8.54
CA ILE A 34 14.80 -10.19 8.64
C ILE A 34 13.98 -9.62 9.79
N ILE A 35 14.57 -9.50 10.98
CA ILE A 35 13.85 -9.06 12.18
C ILE A 35 13.36 -7.60 12.02
N PRO A 36 14.21 -6.63 11.64
CA PRO A 36 13.79 -5.28 11.30
C PRO A 36 12.69 -5.24 10.23
N THR A 37 12.80 -6.06 9.17
CA THR A 37 11.75 -6.13 8.13
C THR A 37 10.40 -6.54 8.71
N ILE A 38 10.37 -7.58 9.56
CA ILE A 38 9.11 -8.00 10.19
C ILE A 38 8.56 -6.89 11.10
N ILE A 39 9.43 -6.31 11.95
CA ILE A 39 9.03 -5.27 12.91
C ILE A 39 8.51 -4.01 12.19
N ALA A 40 9.09 -3.63 11.05
CA ALA A 40 8.65 -2.46 10.29
C ALA A 40 7.39 -2.75 9.47
N PHE A 41 7.41 -3.80 8.65
CA PHE A 41 6.38 -4.00 7.63
C PHE A 41 5.14 -4.73 8.13
N LEU A 42 5.23 -5.59 9.16
CA LEU A 42 4.05 -6.27 9.67
C LEU A 42 3.06 -5.30 10.34
N PRO A 43 3.47 -4.42 11.27
CA PRO A 43 2.58 -3.40 11.83
C PRO A 43 2.05 -2.44 10.75
N PHE A 44 2.91 -2.01 9.83
CA PHE A 44 2.50 -1.19 8.69
C PHE A 44 1.36 -1.85 7.89
N LEU A 45 1.55 -3.10 7.46
CA LEU A 45 0.56 -3.85 6.69
C LEU A 45 -0.76 -4.06 7.47
N ILE A 46 -0.70 -4.25 8.78
CA ILE A 46 -1.89 -4.34 9.63
C ILE A 46 -2.63 -3.00 9.64
N VAL A 47 -1.93 -1.89 9.87
CA VAL A 47 -2.51 -0.53 9.93
C VAL A 47 -3.15 -0.17 8.60
N VAL A 48 -2.43 -0.28 7.47
CA VAL A 48 -2.99 0.07 6.16
C VAL A 48 -4.16 -0.83 5.80
N ARG A 49 -4.15 -2.11 6.20
CA ARG A 49 -5.32 -2.98 6.00
C ARG A 49 -6.55 -2.50 6.77
N LEU A 50 -6.38 -2.00 7.98
CA LEU A 50 -7.49 -1.42 8.76
C LEU A 50 -8.01 -0.14 8.09
N ILE A 51 -7.11 0.72 7.60
CA ILE A 51 -7.45 1.93 6.84
C ILE A 51 -8.25 1.55 5.58
N SER A 52 -7.77 0.58 4.81
CA SER A 52 -8.44 0.07 3.60
C SER A 52 -9.90 -0.31 3.88
N LYS A 53 -10.14 -1.10 4.94
CA LYS A 53 -11.50 -1.48 5.36
C LYS A 53 -12.38 -0.30 5.76
N ARG A 54 -11.80 0.76 6.32
CA ARG A 54 -12.52 1.98 6.73
C ARG A 54 -12.87 2.84 5.52
N LEU A 55 -11.94 2.98 4.57
CA LEU A 55 -12.14 3.71 3.31
C LEU A 55 -13.20 3.04 2.45
N ASP A 56 -13.10 1.71 2.27
CA ASP A 56 -14.05 0.93 1.47
C ASP A 56 -15.50 1.02 2.02
N LYS A 57 -15.68 1.38 3.30
CA LYS A 57 -17.01 1.61 3.92
C LYS A 57 -17.54 3.03 3.77
N ARG A 58 -16.68 4.02 3.57
CA ARG A 58 -17.02 5.45 3.63
C ARG A 58 -16.99 6.14 2.28
N MET A 59 -16.36 5.54 1.28
CA MET A 59 -16.10 6.17 0.00
C MET A 59 -16.50 5.25 -1.14
N VAL A 60 -16.78 5.86 -2.29
CA VAL A 60 -16.87 5.13 -3.56
C VAL A 60 -15.55 4.41 -3.81
N GLU A 61 -15.63 3.17 -4.30
CA GLU A 61 -14.50 2.25 -4.40
C GLU A 61 -13.27 2.85 -5.10
N SER A 62 -13.45 3.62 -6.17
CA SER A 62 -12.36 4.31 -6.86
C SER A 62 -11.61 5.29 -5.94
N HIS A 63 -12.35 6.14 -5.23
CA HIS A 63 -11.76 7.10 -4.28
C HIS A 63 -11.13 6.39 -3.08
N ALA A 64 -11.74 5.31 -2.59
CA ALA A 64 -11.19 4.50 -1.50
C ALA A 64 -9.81 3.92 -1.89
N VAL A 65 -9.66 3.45 -3.12
CA VAL A 65 -8.41 2.88 -3.64
C VAL A 65 -7.34 3.95 -3.83
N LEU A 66 -7.69 5.12 -4.37
CA LEU A 66 -6.75 6.23 -4.54
C LEU A 66 -6.28 6.77 -3.19
N ALA A 67 -7.22 7.01 -2.26
CA ALA A 67 -6.91 7.44 -0.90
C ALA A 67 -6.07 6.41 -0.16
N TYR A 68 -6.36 5.12 -0.32
CA TYR A 68 -5.58 4.04 0.26
C TYR A 68 -4.12 4.06 -0.21
N TYR A 69 -3.89 4.23 -1.51
CA TYR A 69 -2.53 4.34 -2.07
C TYR A 69 -1.79 5.57 -1.52
N ALA A 70 -2.43 6.74 -1.54
CA ALA A 70 -1.86 7.97 -1.03
C ALA A 70 -1.50 7.86 0.45
N ILE A 71 -2.43 7.40 1.29
CA ILE A 71 -2.22 7.25 2.73
C ILE A 71 -1.11 6.22 3.02
N ALA A 72 -1.10 5.08 2.33
CA ALA A 72 -0.06 4.07 2.56
C ALA A 72 1.34 4.59 2.23
N GLY A 73 1.51 5.25 1.08
CA GLY A 73 2.79 5.85 0.71
C GLY A 73 3.21 6.98 1.66
N SER A 74 2.27 7.82 2.11
CA SER A 74 2.54 8.88 3.09
C SER A 74 2.91 8.36 4.48
N ILE A 75 2.25 7.29 4.95
CA ILE A 75 2.65 6.61 6.20
C ILE A 75 4.08 6.08 6.07
N GLY A 76 4.40 5.48 4.92
CA GLY A 76 5.76 5.04 4.60
C GLY A 76 6.79 6.16 4.67
N LEU A 77 6.52 7.29 4.01
CA LEU A 77 7.38 8.48 4.11
C LEU A 77 7.52 8.96 5.56
N ALA A 78 6.45 8.96 6.34
CA ALA A 78 6.53 9.36 7.74
C ALA A 78 7.42 8.41 8.55
N VAL A 79 7.37 7.10 8.30
CA VAL A 79 8.29 6.12 8.92
C VAL A 79 9.73 6.43 8.54
N GLU A 80 9.99 6.69 7.25
CA GLU A 80 11.33 6.98 6.73
C GLU A 80 11.90 8.28 7.30
N TRP A 81 11.06 9.31 7.41
CA TRP A 81 11.46 10.62 7.92
C TRP A 81 11.67 10.63 9.42
N LEU A 82 10.78 9.99 10.18
CA LEU A 82 10.74 10.09 11.64
C LEU A 82 11.50 8.98 12.36
N LEU A 83 11.53 7.76 11.81
CA LEU A 83 12.15 6.60 12.45
C LEU A 83 13.50 6.24 11.84
N ILE A 84 13.66 6.42 10.53
CA ILE A 84 14.90 6.04 9.82
C ILE A 84 15.82 7.26 9.62
N GLY A 85 15.26 8.47 9.50
CA GLY A 85 16.01 9.71 9.31
C GLY A 85 16.32 10.03 7.83
N LEU A 86 15.60 9.44 6.88
CA LEU A 86 15.74 9.67 5.43
C LEU A 86 14.86 10.83 4.91
N SER A 87 14.77 11.90 5.69
CA SER A 87 14.01 13.07 5.31
C SER A 87 14.77 13.99 4.33
N PRO A 88 14.08 14.74 3.47
CA PRO A 88 14.76 15.63 2.52
C PRO A 88 15.52 16.79 3.18
N TRP A 89 15.19 17.15 4.42
CA TRP A 89 15.88 18.22 5.17
C TRP A 89 17.14 17.76 5.90
N THR A 90 17.45 16.46 5.93
CA THR A 90 18.72 15.98 6.53
C THR A 90 19.92 16.20 5.62
N ASN A 91 19.69 16.42 4.32
CA ASN A 91 20.74 16.79 3.37
C ASN A 91 20.29 17.96 2.49
N THR A 92 20.42 19.16 3.01
CA THR A 92 20.08 20.42 2.31
C THR A 92 20.99 20.74 1.13
N SER A 93 22.14 20.05 1.02
CA SER A 93 23.07 20.19 -0.11
C SER A 93 22.73 19.30 -1.31
N ALA A 94 21.77 18.38 -1.15
CA ALA A 94 21.37 17.47 -2.23
C ALA A 94 20.64 18.22 -3.36
N ASN A 95 20.83 17.76 -4.59
CA ASN A 95 20.08 18.28 -5.73
C ASN A 95 18.56 18.12 -5.49
N PRO A 96 17.76 19.20 -5.58
CA PRO A 96 16.36 19.16 -5.20
C PRO A 96 15.51 18.23 -6.08
N VAL A 97 15.84 18.13 -7.37
CA VAL A 97 15.14 17.23 -8.30
C VAL A 97 15.44 15.78 -7.97
N LEU A 98 16.70 15.45 -7.73
CA LEU A 98 17.10 14.10 -7.36
C LEU A 98 16.50 13.69 -6.01
N MET A 99 16.46 14.62 -5.04
CA MET A 99 15.79 14.41 -3.76
C MET A 99 14.30 14.14 -3.95
N LEU A 100 13.61 14.92 -4.80
CA LEU A 100 12.20 14.68 -5.11
C LEU A 100 11.97 13.30 -5.72
N VAL A 101 12.78 12.90 -6.69
CA VAL A 101 12.71 11.56 -7.30
C VAL A 101 12.94 10.46 -6.26
N PHE A 102 13.92 10.64 -5.38
CA PHE A 102 14.23 9.71 -4.30
C PHE A 102 13.04 9.55 -3.34
N GLN A 103 12.47 10.65 -2.85
CA GLN A 103 11.29 10.64 -1.97
C GLN A 103 10.07 10.04 -2.67
N PHE A 104 9.87 10.34 -3.96
CA PHE A 104 8.80 9.73 -4.74
C PHE A 104 9.00 8.23 -4.92
N GLY A 105 10.23 7.76 -5.07
CA GLY A 105 10.55 6.34 -5.14
C GLY A 105 10.28 5.62 -3.81
N ILE A 106 10.66 6.21 -2.68
CA ILE A 106 10.32 5.69 -1.34
C ILE A 106 8.81 5.61 -1.16
N PHE A 107 8.08 6.70 -1.47
CA PHE A 107 6.62 6.72 -1.44
C PHE A 107 6.02 5.59 -2.29
N SER A 108 6.54 5.41 -3.51
CA SER A 108 6.07 4.39 -4.45
C SER A 108 6.35 2.97 -3.94
N PHE A 109 7.49 2.76 -3.26
CA PHE A 109 7.82 1.49 -2.62
C PHE A 109 6.82 1.15 -1.51
N TRP A 110 6.64 2.04 -0.53
CA TRP A 110 5.71 1.81 0.58
C TRP A 110 4.27 1.64 0.10
N GLY A 111 3.86 2.46 -0.88
CA GLY A 111 2.60 2.31 -1.58
C GLY A 111 2.48 0.93 -2.24
N SER A 112 3.52 0.46 -2.93
CA SER A 112 3.54 -0.85 -3.59
C SER A 112 3.44 -2.02 -2.62
N VAL A 113 4.14 -1.99 -1.48
CA VAL A 113 4.05 -3.02 -0.43
C VAL A 113 2.60 -3.18 0.06
N ALA A 114 1.89 -2.07 0.22
CA ALA A 114 0.48 -2.07 0.62
C ALA A 114 -0.49 -2.42 -0.53
N PHE A 115 -0.16 -2.08 -1.77
CA PHE A 115 -1.08 -2.16 -2.90
C PHE A 115 -0.95 -3.45 -3.72
N ALA A 116 0.25 -4.02 -3.80
CA ALA A 116 0.51 -5.33 -4.41
C ALA A 116 -0.50 -6.39 -3.95
N PRO A 117 -0.74 -6.60 -2.63
CA PRO A 117 -1.75 -7.55 -2.19
C PRO A 117 -3.17 -7.17 -2.61
N LYS A 118 -3.55 -5.88 -2.63
CA LYS A 118 -4.89 -5.44 -3.05
C LYS A 118 -5.14 -5.77 -4.52
N LEU A 119 -4.20 -5.45 -5.40
CA LEU A 119 -4.31 -5.69 -6.84
C LEU A 119 -4.18 -7.18 -7.22
N LEU A 120 -3.23 -7.92 -6.62
CA LEU A 120 -3.02 -9.33 -6.93
C LEU A 120 -4.16 -10.24 -6.47
N MET A 121 -4.86 -9.84 -5.41
CA MET A 121 -5.97 -10.61 -4.84
C MET A 121 -7.35 -10.18 -5.33
N ASP A 122 -7.48 -9.03 -6.03
CA ASP A 122 -8.75 -8.62 -6.62
C ASP A 122 -9.17 -9.63 -7.70
N ARG A 123 -10.37 -10.22 -7.58
CA ARG A 123 -10.88 -11.28 -8.45
C ARG A 123 -11.77 -10.79 -9.60
N ARG A 124 -12.06 -9.49 -9.70
CA ARG A 124 -12.97 -8.95 -10.71
C ARG A 124 -12.44 -9.18 -12.13
N ALA A 125 -13.35 -9.51 -13.05
CA ALA A 125 -13.02 -9.73 -14.46
C ALA A 125 -12.47 -8.47 -15.15
N SER A 126 -13.01 -7.30 -14.80
CA SER A 126 -12.57 -5.99 -15.30
C SER A 126 -11.09 -5.67 -15.00
N VAL A 127 -10.53 -6.30 -13.96
CA VAL A 127 -9.14 -6.10 -13.51
C VAL A 127 -8.22 -7.24 -13.96
N ALA A 128 -8.76 -8.34 -14.51
CA ALA A 128 -8.01 -9.57 -14.74
C ALA A 128 -6.77 -9.37 -15.62
N GLN A 129 -6.89 -8.58 -16.69
CA GLN A 129 -5.79 -8.26 -17.60
C GLN A 129 -4.72 -7.41 -16.92
N LEU A 130 -5.12 -6.37 -16.18
CA LEU A 130 -4.18 -5.51 -15.43
C LEU A 130 -3.39 -6.32 -14.39
N ARG A 131 -4.10 -7.16 -13.62
CA ARG A 131 -3.51 -8.07 -12.63
C ARG A 131 -2.54 -9.08 -13.27
N LYS A 132 -2.86 -9.59 -14.47
CA LYS A 132 -1.99 -10.51 -15.23
C LYS A 132 -0.67 -9.84 -15.60
N TRP A 133 -0.72 -8.61 -16.11
CA TRP A 133 0.49 -7.84 -16.42
C TRP A 133 1.26 -7.47 -15.17
N TYR A 134 0.60 -6.98 -14.13
CA TYR A 134 1.24 -6.65 -12.85
C TYR A 134 1.97 -7.85 -12.25
N ARG A 135 1.34 -9.04 -12.27
CA ARG A 135 1.95 -10.30 -11.79
C ARG A 135 3.20 -10.71 -12.57
N ARG A 136 3.36 -10.27 -13.82
CA ARG A 136 4.57 -10.51 -14.63
C ARG A 136 5.61 -9.42 -14.38
N CYS A 137 5.20 -8.15 -14.37
CA CYS A 137 6.10 -7.01 -14.21
C CYS A 137 6.74 -6.97 -12.82
N LEU A 138 6.01 -7.30 -11.76
CA LEU A 138 6.55 -7.29 -10.39
C LEU A 138 7.77 -8.21 -10.21
N PRO A 139 7.71 -9.52 -10.51
CA PRO A 139 8.89 -10.38 -10.38
C PRO A 139 9.98 -10.04 -11.39
N LEU A 140 9.65 -9.55 -12.59
CA LEU A 140 10.66 -9.07 -13.55
C LEU A 140 11.41 -7.84 -13.02
N GLY A 141 10.71 -6.93 -12.35
CA GLY A 141 11.31 -5.79 -11.67
C GLY A 141 12.29 -6.23 -10.59
N PHE A 142 11.88 -7.17 -9.72
CA PHE A 142 12.79 -7.76 -8.73
C PHE A 142 13.98 -8.47 -9.38
N ALA A 143 13.76 -9.29 -10.41
CA ALA A 143 14.86 -9.94 -11.14
C ALA A 143 15.86 -8.92 -11.71
N SER A 144 15.36 -7.80 -12.24
CA SER A 144 16.20 -6.69 -12.72
C SER A 144 16.99 -6.01 -11.60
N ILE A 145 16.36 -5.71 -10.46
CA ILE A 145 17.04 -5.16 -9.27
C ILE A 145 18.20 -6.06 -8.85
N TYR A 146 17.94 -7.37 -8.74
CA TYR A 146 18.93 -8.35 -8.30
C TYR A 146 20.06 -8.45 -9.32
N PHE A 147 19.73 -8.58 -10.61
CA PHE A 147 20.72 -8.60 -11.68
C PHE A 147 21.63 -7.39 -11.62
N VAL A 148 21.07 -6.17 -11.65
CA VAL A 148 21.83 -4.91 -11.61
C VAL A 148 22.71 -4.83 -10.36
N THR A 149 22.17 -5.17 -9.19
CA THR A 149 22.89 -5.08 -7.92
C THR A 149 24.07 -6.05 -7.86
N PHE A 150 23.89 -7.30 -8.32
CA PHE A 150 24.95 -8.31 -8.26
C PHE A 150 26.00 -8.16 -9.37
N THR A 151 25.63 -7.62 -10.54
CA THR A 151 26.59 -7.34 -11.62
C THR A 151 27.34 -6.01 -11.45
N ALA A 152 26.84 -5.10 -10.59
CA ALA A 152 27.48 -3.82 -10.34
C ALA A 152 28.85 -3.97 -9.65
N SER A 153 29.79 -3.10 -10.03
CA SER A 153 31.07 -2.94 -9.34
C SER A 153 30.85 -2.52 -7.89
N GLN A 154 31.79 -2.86 -7.00
CA GLN A 154 31.65 -2.57 -5.55
C GLN A 154 31.38 -1.09 -5.26
N GLN A 155 32.00 -0.19 -6.03
CA GLN A 155 31.85 1.27 -5.88
C GLN A 155 30.47 1.77 -6.34
N ALA A 156 29.90 1.18 -7.39
CA ALA A 156 28.61 1.59 -7.95
C ALA A 156 27.42 0.83 -7.35
N ARG A 157 27.66 -0.28 -6.66
CA ARG A 157 26.63 -1.22 -6.20
C ARG A 157 25.52 -0.57 -5.38
N PHE A 158 25.88 0.32 -4.45
CA PHE A 158 24.90 1.01 -3.62
C PHE A 158 23.97 1.91 -4.47
N ILE A 159 24.57 2.75 -5.32
CA ILE A 159 23.83 3.72 -6.15
C ILE A 159 22.96 3.00 -7.17
N LEU A 160 23.51 2.01 -7.88
CA LEU A 160 22.77 1.24 -8.89
C LEU A 160 21.70 0.35 -8.26
N GLY A 161 21.99 -0.24 -7.09
CA GLY A 161 21.03 -1.05 -6.34
C GLY A 161 19.84 -0.21 -5.89
N VAL A 162 20.07 0.86 -5.12
CA VAL A 162 19.01 1.77 -4.67
C VAL A 162 18.29 2.39 -5.87
N GLY A 163 19.02 2.86 -6.89
CA GLY A 163 18.43 3.43 -8.10
C GLY A 163 17.48 2.45 -8.81
N SER A 164 17.87 1.18 -8.94
CA SER A 164 17.04 0.14 -9.56
C SER A 164 15.78 -0.18 -8.74
N VAL A 165 15.88 -0.17 -7.42
CA VAL A 165 14.73 -0.33 -6.50
C VAL A 165 13.73 0.79 -6.73
N LEU A 166 14.17 2.04 -6.65
CA LEU A 166 13.31 3.21 -6.82
C LEU A 166 12.68 3.24 -8.22
N ALA A 167 13.48 2.99 -9.26
CA ALA A 167 12.99 2.94 -10.64
C ALA A 167 11.90 1.89 -10.82
N THR A 168 12.10 0.68 -10.27
CA THR A 168 11.11 -0.40 -10.34
C THR A 168 9.79 0.01 -9.71
N PHE A 169 9.81 0.53 -8.48
CA PHE A 169 8.58 0.90 -7.78
C PHE A 169 7.87 2.11 -8.41
N ILE A 170 8.62 3.08 -8.93
CA ILE A 170 8.06 4.20 -9.71
C ILE A 170 7.34 3.66 -10.97
N LEU A 171 7.96 2.73 -11.69
CA LEU A 171 7.40 2.13 -12.91
C LEU A 171 6.17 1.24 -12.65
N LEU A 172 5.92 0.85 -11.39
CA LEU A 172 4.69 0.13 -11.02
C LEU A 172 3.49 1.07 -10.83
N ASN A 173 3.70 2.37 -10.61
CA ASN A 173 2.62 3.33 -10.37
C ASN A 173 1.54 3.39 -11.47
N PRO A 174 1.87 3.29 -12.77
CA PRO A 174 0.86 3.20 -13.83
C PRO A 174 -0.16 2.08 -13.61
N PHE A 175 0.24 0.94 -13.02
CA PHE A 175 -0.70 -0.14 -12.70
C PHE A 175 -1.72 0.30 -11.64
N TYR A 176 -1.28 1.05 -10.64
CA TYR A 176 -2.16 1.54 -9.56
C TYR A 176 -3.13 2.59 -10.08
N PHE A 177 -2.67 3.50 -10.93
CA PHE A 177 -3.53 4.49 -11.58
C PHE A 177 -4.53 3.85 -12.56
N GLN A 178 -4.10 2.85 -13.34
CA GLN A 178 -5.01 2.10 -14.20
C GLN A 178 -6.05 1.34 -13.39
N TYR A 179 -5.66 0.74 -12.26
CA TYR A 179 -6.59 0.06 -11.36
C TYR A 179 -7.67 1.01 -10.83
N PHE A 180 -7.27 2.19 -10.33
CA PHE A 180 -8.19 3.26 -9.95
C PHE A 180 -9.16 3.63 -11.07
N ARG A 181 -8.66 3.85 -12.29
CA ARG A 181 -9.48 4.24 -13.45
C ARG A 181 -10.50 3.17 -13.84
N ILE A 182 -10.13 1.89 -13.81
CA ILE A 182 -11.03 0.77 -14.12
C ILE A 182 -12.20 0.73 -13.12
N LEU A 183 -11.90 0.91 -11.83
CA LEU A 183 -12.93 0.94 -10.78
C LEU A 183 -13.84 2.16 -10.91
N GLY A 184 -13.31 3.32 -11.27
CA GLY A 184 -14.12 4.53 -11.52
C GLY A 184 -15.09 4.39 -12.70
N ARG A 185 -14.67 3.74 -13.79
CA ARG A 185 -15.54 3.49 -14.97
C ARG A 185 -16.70 2.54 -14.66
N SER A 186 -16.48 1.58 -13.77
CA SER A 186 -17.50 0.61 -13.38
C SER A 186 -18.67 1.27 -12.63
N VAL A 187 -18.41 2.38 -11.95
CA VAL A 187 -19.45 3.19 -11.28
C VAL A 187 -20.26 4.02 -12.27
N GLY A 188 -19.63 4.56 -13.32
CA GLY A 188 -20.30 5.34 -14.36
C GLY A 188 -21.21 4.51 -15.27
N ALA A 189 -20.81 3.27 -15.59
CA ALA A 189 -21.62 2.37 -16.43
C ALA A 189 -22.85 1.80 -15.70
N GLY A 190 -22.80 1.66 -14.37
CA GLY A 190 -23.94 1.20 -13.57
C GLY A 190 -25.03 2.26 -13.31
N GLY A 191 -24.78 3.52 -13.69
CA GLY A 191 -25.75 4.62 -13.59
C GLY A 191 -26.64 4.80 -14.83
N MET A 192 -26.34 4.11 -15.93
CA MET A 192 -27.19 4.04 -17.13
C MET A 192 -27.85 2.68 -17.20
N SER A 193 -28.87 2.49 -16.39
CA SER A 193 -29.86 1.43 -16.61
C SER A 193 -30.74 1.87 -17.79
N PRO A 194 -30.89 1.09 -18.87
CA PRO A 194 -31.92 1.35 -19.88
C PRO A 194 -33.27 1.03 -19.24
N GLY A 195 -33.89 2.07 -18.68
CA GLY A 195 -35.25 2.02 -18.19
C GLY A 195 -36.26 2.12 -19.33
N SER A 196 -37.33 1.37 -19.17
CA SER A 196 -38.62 1.48 -19.84
C SER A 196 -38.78 0.81 -21.21
N ARG A 197 -39.10 -0.49 -21.18
CA ARG A 197 -40.31 -0.93 -21.88
C ARG A 197 -41.35 -1.26 -20.83
N ASP A 198 -42.36 -0.40 -20.77
CA ASP A 198 -43.62 -0.62 -20.08
C ASP A 198 -44.19 -1.99 -20.44
N SER A 199 -44.52 -2.75 -19.41
CA SER A 199 -45.53 -3.81 -19.50
C SER A 199 -46.31 -3.75 -18.20
N THR A 200 -47.25 -2.82 -18.23
CA THR A 200 -48.40 -2.71 -17.33
C THR A 200 -49.14 -4.04 -17.34
N ALA A 201 -48.85 -4.88 -16.35
CA ALA A 201 -49.71 -5.99 -15.97
C ALA A 201 -49.99 -5.86 -14.49
N MET A 202 -51.08 -5.13 -14.19
CA MET A 202 -51.76 -5.16 -12.90
C MET A 202 -52.06 -6.62 -12.54
N ASN A 203 -51.58 -7.09 -11.41
CA ASN A 203 -52.24 -8.19 -10.73
C ASN A 203 -52.00 -8.16 -9.21
N SER A 204 -53.12 -8.30 -8.50
CA SER A 204 -53.32 -8.77 -7.12
C SER A 204 -52.65 -7.98 -6.00
N SER A 205 -53.41 -7.23 -5.20
CA SER A 205 -54.20 -7.78 -4.08
C SER A 205 -53.32 -8.56 -3.11
N ASN A 206 -52.84 -7.91 -2.04
CA ASN A 206 -52.91 -8.53 -0.72
C ASN A 206 -52.91 -7.48 0.40
N MET A 207 -53.93 -7.68 1.23
CA MET A 207 -54.37 -6.96 2.41
C MET A 207 -53.71 -7.62 3.65
N TYR A 208 -53.65 -6.88 4.76
CA TYR A 208 -53.26 -7.30 6.13
C TYR A 208 -51.76 -7.46 6.47
N GLN A 209 -51.20 -6.51 7.22
CA GLN A 209 -51.14 -6.59 8.70
C GLN A 209 -50.53 -5.30 9.31
N ALA A 210 -51.13 -4.85 10.40
CA ALA A 210 -50.67 -3.73 11.25
C ALA A 210 -49.90 -4.27 12.48
N PRO A 211 -49.53 -3.46 13.48
CA PRO A 211 -48.21 -2.85 13.67
C PRO A 211 -47.50 -3.34 14.95
N ARG A 212 -46.19 -3.10 15.09
CA ARG A 212 -45.54 -3.14 16.42
C ARG A 212 -44.49 -2.04 16.61
N SER A 213 -44.90 -1.09 17.44
CA SER A 213 -44.23 -0.53 18.63
C SER A 213 -42.76 -0.10 18.57
N SER A 214 -42.61 1.15 18.99
CA SER A 214 -41.45 1.96 19.34
C SER A 214 -40.61 1.49 20.55
N ARG A 215 -39.39 2.07 20.61
CA ARG A 215 -38.54 2.51 21.75
C ARG A 215 -37.12 1.99 21.64
N ASP A 216 -36.11 2.83 21.42
CA ASP A 216 -35.49 3.87 22.28
C ASP A 216 -34.46 3.33 23.30
N SER A 217 -33.39 4.12 23.45
CA SER A 217 -32.38 4.13 24.55
C SER A 217 -31.31 3.03 24.48
N THR A 218 -30.01 3.18 24.80
CA THR A 218 -29.21 4.18 25.54
C THR A 218 -27.71 3.76 25.43
N VAL A 219 -26.76 4.68 25.14
CA VAL A 219 -25.70 5.24 26.04
C VAL A 219 -24.46 4.36 26.38
N SER A 220 -23.31 4.72 25.76
CA SER A 220 -21.92 4.98 26.28
C SER A 220 -21.10 3.89 27.03
N PRO A 221 -19.82 4.13 27.45
CA PRO A 221 -18.57 4.60 26.80
C PRO A 221 -17.33 3.69 27.14
N PHE A 222 -16.09 4.22 27.03
CA PHE A 222 -14.75 3.67 27.41
C PHE A 222 -13.99 2.88 26.31
N SER A 223 -12.67 2.98 26.11
CA SER A 223 -11.58 3.65 26.83
C SER A 223 -10.38 3.82 25.91
N THR A 224 -9.69 4.95 26.06
CA THR A 224 -8.35 5.26 25.54
C THR A 224 -7.31 4.40 26.24
N VAL A 225 -6.40 3.76 25.50
CA VAL A 225 -5.14 3.23 26.04
C VAL A 225 -4.00 3.88 25.28
N ALA A 226 -3.28 4.75 25.98
CA ALA A 226 -2.00 5.30 25.55
C ALA A 226 -0.93 4.21 25.64
N ILE A 227 -0.15 4.05 24.57
CA ILE A 227 1.08 3.25 24.60
C ILE A 227 2.25 4.22 24.53
N VAL A 228 3.01 4.24 25.61
CA VAL A 228 4.30 4.93 25.77
C VAL A 228 5.33 4.21 24.90
N VAL A 229 6.02 4.94 24.03
CA VAL A 229 7.20 4.46 23.30
C VAL A 229 8.44 5.09 23.92
N PRO A 230 9.46 4.31 24.32
CA PRO A 230 10.68 4.86 24.91
C PRO A 230 11.54 5.55 23.85
N SER A 231 11.99 6.76 24.19
CA SER A 231 12.94 7.57 23.44
C SER A 231 14.30 6.88 23.33
N PHE A 232 14.81 6.73 22.11
CA PHE A 232 16.23 6.44 21.87
C PHE A 232 16.94 7.76 21.53
N SER A 233 17.60 8.33 22.53
CA SER A 233 18.57 9.40 22.37
C SER A 233 19.99 8.85 22.46
N SER A 234 20.82 9.26 21.49
CA SER A 234 22.26 9.51 21.56
C SER A 234 23.22 8.39 21.96
N GLN A 235 24.00 7.94 20.97
CA GLN A 235 25.43 7.58 21.00
C GLN A 235 25.82 7.38 19.51
N CYS A 236 26.71 8.14 18.86
CA CYS A 236 28.09 8.40 19.23
C CYS A 236 28.56 9.78 18.75
N SER A 237 29.05 10.59 19.70
CA SER A 237 30.14 11.54 19.47
C SER A 237 31.46 10.77 19.63
N GLY A 238 32.34 10.83 18.63
CA GLY A 238 33.65 10.19 18.69
C GLY A 238 34.50 10.50 17.47
N SER A 239 35.15 11.65 17.48
CA SER A 239 36.32 12.01 16.67
C SER A 239 37.21 12.86 17.59
N PRO A 240 38.53 12.97 17.37
CA PRO A 240 39.28 12.74 16.12
C PRO A 240 40.04 11.41 16.05
#